data_AF-A0A239FSU2-F1
#
_entry.id   AF-A0A239FSU2-F1
#
_cell.length_a   1.000
_cell.length_b   1.000
_cell.length_c   1.000
_cell.angle_alpha   90.00
_cell.angle_beta   90.00
_cell.angle_gamma   90.00
#
_symmetry.space_group_name_H-M   'P 1'
#
loop_
_entity.id
_entity.type
_entity.pdbx_description
1 polymer ?
#
loop_
_entity_poly.entity_id
_entity_poly.type
_entity_poly.pdbx_seq_one_letter_code
_entity_poly.pdbx_strand_id
1 'polypeptide(L)'
;MALVRGPRVPGGRIERICWIAGLVLIAAGVFHLAVFAVAGGPWHGPVSWRKPITFGLSFGLTLMTVAWLSAYLPLPARRRGLLLAVFAVDCCVEVAGITLQAWRGVPSHINRETAFDSAVSTVLAIGGGVLVVVLGLMSLAAFRARVAPSMRVALRAGFASLLIGLVSGAAMIARGVVEVNGGDQQRAYEVVGFLKPVHAMGLHGVLVLPALAWLLSFTRWDEARRTRAVVVAVAGYGAATIAALAYSLA
;
A
#
# COMPACT_ATOMS: atom_id res chain seq x y z
N MET A 1 20.92 -30.09 1.00
CA MET A 1 21.13 -28.78 0.35
C MET A 1 20.02 -28.54 -0.65
N ALA A 2 18.81 -28.24 -0.16
CA ALA A 2 17.64 -27.99 -1.00
C ALA A 2 17.68 -26.52 -1.44
N LEU A 3 17.69 -26.30 -2.75
CA LEU A 3 17.67 -25.00 -3.40
C LEU A 3 16.58 -24.10 -2.80
N VAL A 4 16.98 -23.09 -2.04
CA VAL A 4 16.16 -21.92 -1.69
C VAL A 4 16.00 -21.08 -2.96
N ARG A 5 15.35 -21.66 -3.98
CA ARG A 5 14.79 -20.86 -5.07
C ARG A 5 13.51 -20.29 -4.50
N GLY A 6 13.48 -18.97 -4.28
CA GLY A 6 12.24 -18.26 -3.98
C GLY A 6 11.13 -18.67 -4.96
N PRO A 7 9.85 -18.54 -4.59
CA PRO A 7 8.75 -18.99 -5.41
C PRO A 7 8.92 -18.42 -6.81
N ARG A 8 8.90 -19.32 -7.82
CA ARG A 8 8.71 -18.93 -9.22
C ARG A 8 7.46 -18.04 -9.25
N VAL A 9 7.46 -17.00 -10.09
CA VAL A 9 6.32 -16.09 -10.31
C VAL A 9 5.02 -16.87 -10.16
N PRO A 10 4.13 -16.49 -9.23
CA PRO A 10 3.00 -17.34 -8.89
C PRO A 10 2.18 -17.65 -10.14
N GLY A 11 2.11 -18.94 -10.46
CA GLY A 11 1.71 -19.41 -11.80
C GLY A 11 0.20 -19.44 -12.07
N GLY A 12 -0.62 -19.11 -11.07
CA GLY A 12 -2.07 -19.11 -11.19
C GLY A 12 -2.60 -17.93 -12.02
N ARG A 13 -3.81 -18.10 -12.55
CA ARG A 13 -4.47 -17.09 -13.40
C ARG A 13 -4.62 -15.75 -12.68
N ILE A 14 -5.01 -15.77 -11.41
CA ILE A 14 -5.25 -14.56 -10.64
C ILE A 14 -3.96 -13.79 -10.33
N GLU A 15 -2.87 -14.50 -10.04
CA GLU A 15 -1.61 -13.83 -9.76
C GLU A 15 -1.08 -13.12 -11.02
N ARG A 16 -1.20 -13.73 -12.21
CA ARG A 16 -0.92 -13.05 -13.49
C ARG A 16 -1.76 -11.79 -13.69
N ILE A 17 -3.04 -11.84 -13.35
CA ILE A 17 -3.93 -10.67 -13.40
C ILE A 17 -3.43 -9.58 -12.45
N CYS A 18 -3.04 -9.92 -11.21
CA CYS A 18 -2.47 -8.94 -10.28
C CYS A 18 -1.18 -8.29 -10.80
N TRP A 19 -0.32 -9.06 -11.47
CA TRP A 19 0.90 -8.52 -12.10
C TRP A 19 0.58 -7.56 -13.24
N ILE A 20 -0.33 -7.93 -14.14
CA ILE A 20 -0.74 -7.07 -15.26
C ILE A 20 -1.42 -5.80 -14.74
N ALA A 21 -2.40 -5.94 -13.83
CA ALA A 21 -3.07 -4.81 -13.21
C ALA A 21 -2.06 -3.89 -12.50
N GLY A 22 -1.12 -4.46 -11.75
CA GLY A 22 -0.08 -3.69 -11.08
C GLY A 22 0.79 -2.90 -12.05
N LEU A 23 1.20 -3.49 -13.16
CA LEU A 23 1.95 -2.80 -14.22
C LEU A 23 1.13 -1.68 -14.87
N VAL A 24 -0.17 -1.89 -15.11
CA VAL A 24 -1.07 -0.86 -15.65
C VAL A 24 -1.19 0.32 -14.67
N LEU A 25 -1.34 0.05 -13.37
CA LEU A 25 -1.41 1.09 -12.34
C LEU A 25 -0.10 1.89 -12.23
N ILE A 26 1.05 1.21 -12.29
CA ILE A 26 2.36 1.86 -12.34
C ILE A 26 2.47 2.74 -13.59
N ALA A 27 2.10 2.21 -14.75
CA ALA A 27 2.11 2.96 -16.01
C ALA A 27 1.20 4.19 -15.94
N ALA A 28 0.02 4.08 -15.32
CA ALA A 28 -0.86 5.23 -15.06
C ALA A 28 -0.16 6.27 -14.16
N GLY A 29 0.52 5.86 -13.10
CA GLY A 29 1.29 6.78 -12.25
C GLY A 29 2.41 7.51 -13.02
N VAL A 30 3.16 6.78 -13.85
CA VAL A 30 4.21 7.34 -14.73
C VAL A 30 3.63 8.27 -15.77
N PHE A 31 2.49 7.92 -16.37
CA PHE A 31 1.79 8.78 -17.31
C PHE A 31 1.42 10.12 -16.68
N HIS A 32 0.83 10.13 -15.47
CA HIS A 32 0.50 11.38 -14.78
C HIS A 32 1.75 12.18 -14.37
N LEU A 33 2.89 11.52 -14.13
CA LEU A 33 4.15 12.21 -13.91
C LEU A 33 4.62 12.92 -15.18
N ALA A 34 4.48 12.29 -16.35
CA ALA A 34 4.77 12.91 -17.63
C ALA A 34 3.83 14.09 -17.93
N VAL A 35 2.52 13.94 -17.64
CA VAL A 35 1.54 15.04 -17.75
C VAL A 35 1.96 16.22 -16.87
N PHE A 36 2.31 15.99 -15.61
CA PHE A 36 2.81 17.04 -14.72
C PHE A 36 4.08 17.71 -15.26
N ALA A 37 5.03 16.93 -15.79
CA ALA A 37 6.28 17.46 -16.32
C ALA A 37 6.10 18.36 -17.56
N VAL A 38 5.07 18.08 -18.39
CA VAL A 38 4.79 18.82 -19.63
C VAL A 38 3.80 19.96 -19.42
N ALA A 39 2.67 19.68 -18.77
CA ALA A 39 1.55 20.62 -18.61
C ALA A 39 1.61 21.43 -17.30
N GLY A 40 2.43 21.02 -16.34
CA GLY A 40 2.52 21.67 -15.03
C GLY A 40 1.28 21.43 -14.15
N GLY A 41 1.17 22.25 -13.09
CA GLY A 41 0.06 22.22 -12.15
C GLY A 41 0.52 22.14 -10.68
N PRO A 42 -0.42 22.11 -9.73
CA PRO A 42 -0.08 22.11 -8.32
C PRO A 42 0.58 20.79 -7.89
N TRP A 43 1.74 20.90 -7.24
CA TRP A 43 2.43 19.77 -6.61
C TRP A 43 1.99 19.55 -5.17
N HIS A 44 1.40 20.55 -4.53
CA HIS A 44 0.90 20.51 -3.16
C HIS A 44 -0.59 20.85 -3.10
N GLY A 45 -1.20 20.63 -1.94
CA GLY A 45 -2.62 20.89 -1.73
C GLY A 45 -3.53 19.73 -2.14
N PRO A 46 -4.86 19.94 -2.02
CA PRO A 46 -5.83 18.86 -2.13
C PRO A 46 -6.08 18.37 -3.57
N VAL A 47 -5.73 19.19 -4.57
CA VAL A 47 -5.84 18.89 -6.02
C VAL A 47 -4.45 18.63 -6.65
N SER A 48 -3.51 18.14 -5.86
CA SER A 48 -2.12 17.93 -6.32
C SER A 48 -1.97 16.76 -7.30
N TRP A 49 -1.15 16.95 -8.34
CA TRP A 49 -0.69 15.90 -9.25
C TRP A 49 0.07 14.77 -8.56
N ARG A 50 0.62 14.99 -7.35
CA ARG A 50 1.25 13.93 -6.58
C ARG A 50 0.29 12.76 -6.34
N LYS A 51 -1.02 13.02 -6.17
CA LYS A 51 -2.00 11.97 -5.88
C LYS A 51 -2.08 10.91 -6.99
N PRO A 52 -2.47 11.22 -8.24
CA PRO A 52 -2.56 10.20 -9.28
C PRO A 52 -1.19 9.54 -9.58
N ILE A 53 -0.08 10.26 -9.40
CA ILE A 53 1.28 9.71 -9.54
C ILE A 53 1.55 8.66 -8.45
N THR A 54 1.53 9.07 -7.18
CA THR A 54 1.97 8.20 -6.07
C THR A 54 0.98 7.08 -5.82
N PHE A 55 -0.32 7.30 -6.02
CA PHE A 55 -1.31 6.23 -5.86
C PHE A 55 -1.17 5.18 -6.95
N GLY A 56 -1.00 5.56 -8.22
CA GLY A 56 -0.76 4.59 -9.31
C GLY A 56 0.49 3.73 -9.05
N LEU A 57 1.61 4.38 -8.70
CA LEU A 57 2.85 3.68 -8.38
C LEU A 57 2.72 2.78 -7.14
N SER A 58 2.17 3.32 -6.05
CA SER A 58 2.06 2.63 -4.75
C SER A 58 1.12 1.43 -4.82
N PHE A 59 -0.09 1.61 -5.35
CA PHE A 59 -1.06 0.52 -5.47
C PHE A 59 -0.56 -0.56 -6.42
N GLY A 60 0.03 -0.19 -7.57
CA GLY A 60 0.54 -1.17 -8.51
C GLY A 60 1.69 -2.01 -7.92
N LEU A 61 2.65 -1.35 -7.27
CA LEU A 61 3.77 -2.02 -6.62
C LEU A 61 3.31 -2.89 -5.43
N THR A 62 2.37 -2.40 -4.62
CA THR A 62 1.84 -3.14 -3.48
C THR A 62 1.02 -4.34 -3.93
N LEU A 63 0.22 -4.22 -4.99
CA LEU A 63 -0.53 -5.33 -5.58
C LEU A 63 0.40 -6.46 -6.07
N MET A 64 1.43 -6.11 -6.84
CA MET A 64 2.44 -7.07 -7.31
C MET A 64 3.17 -7.73 -6.13
N THR A 65 3.53 -6.94 -5.11
CA THR A 65 4.21 -7.42 -3.90
C THR A 65 3.34 -8.42 -3.13
N VAL A 66 2.09 -8.06 -2.84
CA VAL A 66 1.18 -8.95 -2.10
C VAL A 66 0.85 -10.20 -2.90
N ALA A 67 0.70 -10.09 -4.23
CA ALA A 67 0.55 -11.26 -5.11
C ALA A 67 1.75 -12.20 -5.02
N TRP A 68 2.98 -11.67 -5.05
CA TRP A 68 4.21 -12.44 -4.83
C TRP A 68 4.24 -13.10 -3.44
N LEU A 69 4.00 -12.33 -2.38
CA LEU A 69 4.10 -12.83 -1.01
C LEU A 69 2.97 -13.78 -0.62
N SER A 70 1.83 -13.73 -1.33
CA SER A 70 0.70 -14.63 -1.12
C SER A 70 1.08 -16.11 -1.23
N ALA A 71 2.14 -16.43 -1.98
CA ALA A 71 2.68 -17.79 -2.14
C ALA A 71 3.28 -18.35 -0.84
N TYR A 72 3.70 -17.49 0.09
CA TYR A 72 4.21 -17.90 1.41
C TYR A 72 3.12 -18.03 2.47
N LEU A 73 1.91 -17.53 2.19
CA LEU A 73 0.83 -17.50 3.15
C LEU A 73 0.15 -18.88 3.22
N PRO A 74 -0.10 -19.42 4.43
CA PRO A 74 -0.80 -20.68 4.60
C PRO A 74 -2.32 -20.48 4.41
N LEU A 75 -2.72 -20.14 3.18
CA LEU A 75 -4.10 -19.91 2.76
C LEU A 75 -4.54 -20.98 1.75
N PRO A 76 -5.76 -21.53 1.86
CA PRO A 76 -6.33 -22.37 0.82
C PRO A 76 -6.37 -21.62 -0.52
N ALA A 77 -6.10 -22.32 -1.63
CA ALA A 77 -5.98 -21.69 -2.96
C ALA A 77 -7.21 -20.84 -3.34
N ARG A 78 -8.42 -21.33 -3.06
CA ARG A 78 -9.68 -20.58 -3.30
C ARG A 78 -9.72 -19.27 -2.52
N ARG A 79 -9.38 -19.29 -1.23
CA ARG A 79 -9.37 -18.10 -0.37
C ARG A 79 -8.30 -17.11 -0.80
N ARG A 80 -7.09 -17.59 -1.11
CA ARG A 80 -6.00 -16.76 -1.64
C ARG A 80 -6.42 -16.06 -2.93
N GLY A 81 -7.00 -16.81 -3.87
CA GLY A 81 -7.47 -16.26 -5.14
C GLY A 81 -8.57 -15.21 -4.98
N LEU A 82 -9.55 -15.46 -4.10
CA LEU A 82 -10.59 -14.47 -3.80
C LEU A 82 -10.01 -13.18 -3.22
N LEU A 83 -9.13 -13.28 -2.21
CA LEU A 83 -8.52 -12.11 -1.59
C LEU A 83 -7.70 -11.29 -2.59
N LEU A 84 -6.93 -11.95 -3.46
CA LEU A 84 -6.17 -11.28 -4.52
C LEU A 84 -7.07 -10.63 -5.58
N ALA A 85 -8.18 -11.27 -5.94
CA ALA A 85 -9.14 -10.72 -6.89
C ALA A 85 -9.82 -9.47 -6.35
N VAL A 86 -10.33 -9.53 -5.11
CA VAL A 86 -10.92 -8.36 -4.44
C VAL A 86 -9.89 -7.24 -4.33
N PHE A 87 -8.66 -7.56 -3.89
CA PHE A 87 -7.60 -6.57 -3.78
C PHE A 87 -7.27 -5.92 -5.13
N ALA A 88 -7.14 -6.70 -6.21
CA ALA A 88 -6.83 -6.17 -7.53
C ALA A 88 -7.93 -5.25 -8.05
N VAL A 89 -9.20 -5.64 -7.90
CA VAL A 89 -10.35 -4.82 -8.31
C VAL A 89 -10.37 -3.50 -7.52
N ASP A 90 -10.20 -3.59 -6.21
CA ASP A 90 -10.20 -2.43 -5.32
C ASP A 90 -9.07 -1.44 -5.67
N CYS A 91 -7.85 -1.95 -5.89
CA CYS A 91 -6.73 -1.12 -6.38
C CYS A 91 -7.07 -0.34 -7.65
N CYS A 92 -7.75 -0.98 -8.60
CA CYS A 92 -8.16 -0.33 -9.84
C CYS A 92 -9.22 0.74 -9.61
N VAL A 93 -10.21 0.46 -8.76
CA VAL A 93 -11.27 1.41 -8.40
C VAL A 93 -10.69 2.63 -7.68
N GLU A 94 -9.82 2.42 -6.71
CA GLU A 94 -9.14 3.47 -5.95
C GLU A 94 -8.37 4.43 -6.88
N VAL A 95 -7.47 3.87 -7.70
CA VAL A 95 -6.65 4.68 -8.62
C VAL A 95 -7.51 5.35 -9.69
N ALA A 96 -8.55 4.68 -10.21
CA ALA A 96 -9.45 5.27 -11.19
C ALA A 96 -10.25 6.46 -10.60
N GLY A 97 -10.80 6.31 -9.39
CA GLY A 97 -11.54 7.38 -8.72
C GLY A 97 -10.66 8.59 -8.39
N ILE A 98 -9.42 8.35 -7.95
CA ILE A 98 -8.45 9.42 -7.70
C ILE A 98 -8.04 10.11 -8.99
N THR A 99 -7.79 9.33 -10.04
CA THR A 99 -7.43 9.85 -11.37
C THR A 99 -8.56 10.71 -11.91
N LEU A 100 -9.79 10.20 -11.91
CA LEU A 100 -10.99 10.92 -12.34
C LEU A 100 -11.10 12.29 -11.64
N GLN A 101 -10.92 12.31 -10.32
CA GLN A 101 -11.03 13.55 -9.55
C GLN A 101 -9.88 14.52 -9.82
N ALA A 102 -8.65 14.02 -10.01
CA ALA A 102 -7.52 14.84 -10.40
C ALA A 102 -7.76 15.52 -11.76
N TRP A 103 -8.28 14.79 -12.76
CA TRP A 103 -8.62 15.36 -14.07
C TRP A 103 -9.80 16.33 -14.04
N ARG A 104 -10.72 16.17 -13.08
CA ARG A 104 -11.79 17.15 -12.81
C ARG A 104 -11.31 18.39 -12.05
N GLY A 105 -10.07 18.40 -11.56
CA GLY A 105 -9.53 19.52 -10.79
C GLY A 105 -10.14 19.64 -9.39
N VAL A 106 -10.61 18.55 -8.78
CA VAL A 106 -11.23 18.57 -7.44
C VAL A 106 -10.62 17.52 -6.50
N PRO A 107 -10.74 17.67 -5.17
CA PRO A 107 -10.21 16.70 -4.22
C PRO A 107 -10.91 15.34 -4.32
N SER A 108 -10.13 14.24 -4.21
CA SER A 108 -10.66 12.87 -4.35
C SER A 108 -11.26 12.29 -3.07
N HIS A 109 -10.55 12.40 -1.96
CA HIS A 109 -10.99 11.91 -0.65
C HIS A 109 -11.68 13.02 0.11
N ILE A 110 -12.63 12.64 0.96
CA ILE A 110 -13.41 13.49 1.89
C ILE A 110 -14.15 14.66 1.22
N ASN A 111 -14.27 14.68 -0.10
CA ASN A 111 -14.90 15.76 -0.83
C ASN A 111 -16.43 15.60 -0.80
N ARG A 112 -17.12 16.51 -0.12
CA ARG A 112 -18.59 16.57 -0.06
C ARG A 112 -19.19 17.81 -0.72
N GLU A 113 -18.44 18.51 -1.57
CA GLU A 113 -18.90 19.76 -2.20
C GLU A 113 -20.07 19.54 -3.18
N THR A 114 -20.12 18.38 -3.85
CA THR A 114 -21.24 17.99 -4.72
C THR A 114 -21.71 16.56 -4.44
N ALA A 115 -22.91 16.21 -4.94
CA ALA A 115 -23.43 14.84 -4.85
C ALA A 115 -22.52 13.82 -5.55
N PHE A 116 -21.95 14.18 -6.70
CA PHE A 116 -21.05 13.31 -7.44
C PHE A 116 -19.70 13.15 -6.72
N ASP A 117 -19.15 14.23 -6.17
CA ASP A 117 -17.92 14.17 -5.37
C ASP A 117 -18.09 13.32 -4.12
N SER A 118 -19.26 13.47 -3.46
CA SER A 118 -19.64 12.65 -2.31
C SER A 118 -19.71 11.17 -2.67
N ALA A 119 -20.28 10.83 -3.82
CA ALA A 119 -20.37 9.46 -4.30
C ALA A 119 -18.97 8.86 -4.53
N VAL A 120 -18.09 9.57 -5.27
CA VAL A 120 -16.71 9.12 -5.50
C VAL A 120 -15.95 8.98 -4.18
N SER A 121 -16.02 9.98 -3.31
CA SER A 121 -15.36 9.93 -2.00
C SER A 121 -15.88 8.79 -1.12
N THR A 122 -17.16 8.43 -1.24
CA THR A 122 -17.75 7.31 -0.49
C THR A 122 -17.26 5.97 -1.03
N VAL A 123 -17.15 5.82 -2.35
CA VAL A 123 -16.58 4.62 -2.97
C VAL A 123 -15.14 4.41 -2.51
N LEU A 124 -14.30 5.45 -2.51
CA LEU A 124 -12.91 5.37 -2.02
C LEU A 124 -12.85 5.06 -0.51
N ALA A 125 -13.77 5.59 0.29
CA ALA A 125 -13.82 5.25 1.72
C ALA A 125 -14.20 3.78 1.96
N ILE A 126 -15.16 3.25 1.18
CA ILE A 126 -15.55 1.84 1.22
C ILE A 126 -14.38 0.95 0.77
N GLY A 127 -13.70 1.32 -0.31
CA GLY A 127 -12.52 0.61 -0.81
C GLY A 127 -11.41 0.53 0.22
N GLY A 128 -11.07 1.66 0.86
CA GLY A 128 -10.19 1.68 2.03
C GLY A 128 -10.58 0.68 3.14
N GLY A 129 -11.88 0.56 3.44
CA GLY A 129 -12.40 -0.45 4.37
C GLY A 129 -12.22 -1.89 3.87
N VAL A 130 -12.45 -2.14 2.59
CA VAL A 130 -12.20 -3.44 1.94
C VAL A 130 -10.71 -3.81 2.02
N LEU A 131 -9.80 -2.86 1.75
CA LEU A 131 -8.36 -3.07 1.89
C LEU A 131 -7.96 -3.46 3.31
N VAL A 132 -8.50 -2.78 4.32
CA VAL A 132 -8.25 -3.11 5.73
C VAL A 132 -8.61 -4.55 6.02
N VAL A 133 -9.78 -5.02 5.56
CA VAL A 133 -10.22 -6.41 5.77
C VAL A 133 -9.34 -7.39 5.00
N VAL A 134 -9.16 -7.19 3.69
CA VAL A 134 -8.44 -8.13 2.82
C VAL A 134 -6.98 -8.26 3.24
N LEU A 135 -6.28 -7.13 3.37
CA LEU A 135 -4.87 -7.11 3.75
C LEU A 135 -4.69 -7.48 5.23
N GLY A 136 -5.66 -7.20 6.09
CA GLY A 136 -5.72 -7.70 7.46
C GLY A 136 -5.74 -9.22 7.53
N LEU A 137 -6.61 -9.87 6.76
CA LEU A 137 -6.67 -11.33 6.68
C LEU A 137 -5.37 -11.95 6.14
N MET A 138 -4.76 -11.33 5.11
CA MET A 138 -3.47 -11.78 4.57
C MET A 138 -2.33 -11.59 5.59
N SER A 139 -2.33 -10.48 6.33
CA SER A 139 -1.38 -10.22 7.41
C SER A 139 -1.48 -11.27 8.52
N LEU A 140 -2.69 -11.60 8.98
CA LEU A 140 -2.92 -12.67 9.96
C LEU A 140 -2.43 -14.04 9.49
N ALA A 141 -2.52 -14.32 8.18
CA ALA A 141 -1.95 -15.54 7.59
C ALA A 141 -0.41 -15.50 7.59
N ALA A 142 0.20 -14.34 7.34
CA ALA A 142 1.66 -14.17 7.31
C ALA A 142 2.33 -14.54 8.64
N PHE A 143 1.68 -14.27 9.77
CA PHE A 143 2.19 -14.67 11.09
C PHE A 143 2.28 -16.20 11.27
N ARG A 144 1.53 -16.97 10.49
CA ARG A 144 1.53 -18.45 10.50
C ARG A 144 2.41 -19.06 9.42
N ALA A 145 3.07 -18.27 8.58
CA ALA A 145 3.90 -18.75 7.49
C ALA A 145 5.09 -19.59 8.01
N ARG A 146 5.34 -20.74 7.35
CA ARG A 146 6.44 -21.67 7.65
C ARG A 146 7.50 -21.56 6.57
N VAL A 147 8.41 -20.61 6.75
CA VAL A 147 9.50 -20.29 5.81
C VAL A 147 10.85 -20.18 6.55
N ALA A 148 11.94 -19.98 5.81
CA ALA A 148 13.26 -19.72 6.38
C ALA A 148 13.22 -18.59 7.44
N PRO A 149 13.97 -18.70 8.56
CA PRO A 149 13.95 -17.71 9.65
C PRO A 149 14.04 -16.25 9.21
N SER A 150 14.96 -15.91 8.31
CA SER A 150 15.13 -14.56 7.76
C SER A 150 13.88 -14.05 7.04
N MET A 151 13.33 -14.84 6.12
CA MET A 151 12.09 -14.52 5.40
C MET A 151 10.88 -14.44 6.35
N ARG A 152 10.85 -15.25 7.42
CA ARG A 152 9.76 -15.25 8.40
C ARG A 152 9.68 -13.94 9.18
N VAL A 153 10.83 -13.45 9.66
CA VAL A 153 10.93 -12.15 10.32
C VAL A 153 10.51 -11.05 9.36
N ALA A 154 11.04 -11.07 8.14
CA ALA A 154 10.74 -10.08 7.11
C ALA A 154 9.26 -10.03 6.73
N LEU A 155 8.61 -11.19 6.51
CA LEU A 155 7.18 -11.29 6.21
C LEU A 155 6.34 -10.69 7.34
N ARG A 156 6.59 -11.11 8.59
CA ARG A 156 5.83 -10.65 9.75
C ARG A 156 5.97 -9.14 9.96
N ALA A 157 7.20 -8.63 9.90
CA ALA A 157 7.46 -7.20 10.05
C ALA A 157 6.89 -6.38 8.88
N GLY A 158 7.02 -6.86 7.64
CA GLY A 158 6.47 -6.21 6.47
C GLY A 158 4.94 -6.13 6.50
N PHE A 159 4.26 -7.22 6.83
CA PHE A 159 2.81 -7.23 6.99
C PHE A 159 2.33 -6.45 8.22
N ALA A 160 3.10 -6.41 9.31
CA ALA A 160 2.80 -5.53 10.45
C ALA A 160 2.92 -4.05 10.06
N SER A 161 3.95 -3.70 9.30
CA SER A 161 4.12 -2.35 8.74
C SER A 161 2.95 -1.98 7.83
N LEU A 162 2.49 -2.89 6.97
CA LEU A 162 1.31 -2.67 6.14
C LEU A 162 0.07 -2.35 6.99
N LEU A 163 -0.16 -3.05 8.10
CA LEU A 163 -1.25 -2.75 9.03
C LEU A 163 -1.12 -1.34 9.63
N ILE A 164 0.09 -0.90 9.98
CA ILE A 164 0.35 0.49 10.43
C ILE A 164 -0.04 1.49 9.33
N GLY A 165 0.29 1.19 8.07
CA GLY A 165 -0.13 1.97 6.91
C GLY A 165 -1.66 2.07 6.80
N LEU A 166 -2.37 0.96 6.95
CA LEU A 166 -3.83 0.92 6.87
C LEU A 166 -4.50 1.68 8.03
N VAL A 167 -4.01 1.50 9.26
CA VAL A 167 -4.54 2.21 10.43
C VAL A 167 -4.28 3.71 10.34
N SER A 168 -3.09 4.13 9.93
CA SER A 168 -2.79 5.55 9.73
C SER A 168 -3.63 6.18 8.62
N GLY A 169 -3.88 5.46 7.52
CA GLY A 169 -4.79 5.90 6.47
C GLY A 169 -6.24 6.06 6.98
N ALA A 170 -6.73 5.09 7.75
CA ALA A 170 -8.06 5.18 8.37
C ALA A 170 -8.15 6.36 9.35
N ALA A 171 -7.12 6.60 10.16
CA ALA A 171 -7.06 7.74 11.09
C ALA A 171 -7.08 9.09 10.35
N MET A 172 -6.35 9.19 9.23
CA MET A 172 -6.37 10.36 8.34
C MET A 172 -7.78 10.66 7.81
N ILE A 173 -8.47 9.64 7.28
CA ILE A 173 -9.85 9.78 6.81
C ILE A 173 -10.79 10.16 7.94
N ALA A 174 -10.70 9.48 9.09
CA ALA A 174 -11.53 9.78 10.26
C ALA A 174 -11.38 11.24 10.72
N ARG A 175 -10.14 11.75 10.76
CA ARG A 175 -9.88 13.16 11.10
C ARG A 175 -10.55 14.11 10.10
N GLY A 176 -10.42 13.84 8.80
CA GLY A 176 -11.08 14.66 7.77
C GLY A 176 -12.61 14.61 7.86
N VAL A 177 -13.18 13.43 8.13
CA VAL A 177 -14.64 13.24 8.29
C VAL A 177 -15.18 14.04 9.48
N VAL A 178 -14.44 14.16 10.59
CA VAL A 178 -14.85 14.99 11.73
C VAL A 178 -15.02 16.45 11.32
N GLU A 179 -14.07 17.01 10.58
CA GLU A 179 -14.15 18.42 10.11
C GLU A 179 -15.30 18.61 9.10
N VAL A 180 -15.47 17.68 8.15
CA VAL A 180 -16.59 17.69 7.19
C VAL A 180 -17.94 17.67 7.90
N ASN A 181 -18.11 16.78 8.89
CA ASN A 181 -19.36 16.69 9.65
C ASN A 181 -19.58 17.90 10.57
N GLY A 182 -18.52 18.61 10.94
CA GLY A 182 -18.57 19.91 11.62
C GLY A 182 -18.93 21.08 10.70
N GLY A 183 -19.06 20.85 9.39
CA GLY A 183 -19.39 21.87 8.40
C GLY A 183 -18.18 22.56 7.76
N ASP A 184 -16.95 22.14 8.06
CA ASP A 184 -15.73 22.76 7.56
C ASP A 184 -15.00 21.87 6.53
N GLN A 185 -15.49 21.94 5.29
CA GLN A 185 -14.93 21.19 4.17
C GLN A 185 -13.49 21.58 3.84
N GLN A 186 -13.13 22.87 3.98
CA GLN A 186 -11.78 23.35 3.66
C GLN A 186 -10.77 22.90 4.71
N ARG A 187 -11.11 23.03 6.00
CA ARG A 187 -10.27 22.52 7.08
C ARG A 187 -10.02 21.02 6.95
N ALA A 188 -11.03 20.26 6.55
CA ALA A 188 -10.89 18.84 6.30
C ALA A 188 -9.78 18.53 5.31
N TYR A 189 -9.66 19.27 4.21
CA TYR A 189 -8.61 19.10 3.21
C TYR A 189 -7.21 19.41 3.73
N GLU A 190 -7.09 20.35 4.65
CA GLU A 190 -5.81 20.72 5.28
C GLU A 190 -5.32 19.62 6.22
N VAL A 191 -6.20 19.10 7.07
CA VAL A 191 -5.82 18.22 8.19
C VAL A 191 -5.81 16.73 7.83
N VAL A 192 -6.54 16.30 6.79
CA VAL A 192 -6.62 14.88 6.38
C VAL A 192 -5.24 14.29 6.10
N GLY A 193 -4.27 15.13 5.76
CA GLY A 193 -2.91 14.74 5.39
C GLY A 193 -1.95 14.43 6.54
N PHE A 194 -2.36 14.52 7.81
CA PHE A 194 -1.41 14.67 8.92
C PHE A 194 -0.45 13.47 9.11
N LEU A 195 -0.85 12.23 8.80
CA LEU A 195 0.03 11.04 8.90
C LEU A 195 0.63 10.56 7.58
N LYS A 196 0.67 11.39 6.53
CA LYS A 196 1.18 11.00 5.21
C LYS A 196 2.53 10.26 5.24
N PRO A 197 3.56 10.71 5.99
CA PRO A 197 4.85 10.00 6.06
C PRO A 197 4.72 8.60 6.67
N VAL A 198 3.98 8.49 7.79
CA VAL A 198 3.73 7.21 8.48
C VAL A 198 2.97 6.26 7.58
N HIS A 199 1.96 6.75 6.88
CA HIS A 199 1.16 5.98 5.94
C HIS A 199 2.03 5.41 4.80
N ALA A 200 2.85 6.26 4.17
CA ALA A 200 3.75 5.83 3.09
C ALA A 200 4.77 4.78 3.55
N MET A 201 5.40 4.98 4.72
CA MET A 201 6.31 3.99 5.28
C MET A 201 5.58 2.70 5.66
N GLY A 202 4.39 2.79 6.25
CA GLY A 202 3.58 1.63 6.59
C GLY A 202 3.25 0.77 5.36
N LEU A 203 2.74 1.39 4.29
CA LEU A 203 2.35 0.66 3.07
C LEU A 203 3.50 -0.06 2.38
N HIS A 204 4.74 0.44 2.50
CA HIS A 204 5.87 -0.09 1.72
C HIS A 204 6.76 -1.08 2.48
N GLY A 205 6.61 -1.22 3.80
CA GLY A 205 7.39 -2.18 4.59
C GLY A 205 7.19 -3.63 4.12
N VAL A 206 5.99 -3.94 3.61
CA VAL A 206 5.64 -5.24 3.02
C VAL A 206 6.43 -5.58 1.76
N LEU A 207 6.93 -4.58 1.04
CA LEU A 207 7.87 -4.79 -0.07
C LEU A 207 9.29 -4.84 0.45
N VAL A 208 9.72 -3.80 1.16
CA VAL A 208 11.14 -3.55 1.46
C VAL A 208 11.76 -4.71 2.25
N LEU A 209 11.08 -5.16 3.32
CA LEU A 209 11.66 -6.15 4.23
C LEU A 209 11.73 -7.56 3.60
N PRO A 210 10.65 -8.10 2.98
CA PRO A 210 10.73 -9.38 2.29
C PRO A 210 11.65 -9.35 1.06
N ALA A 211 11.71 -8.24 0.32
CA ALA A 211 12.64 -8.09 -0.80
C ALA A 211 14.09 -8.18 -0.32
N LEU A 212 14.45 -7.53 0.79
CA LEU A 212 15.78 -7.66 1.39
C LEU A 212 16.10 -9.12 1.77
N ALA A 213 15.19 -9.80 2.47
CA ALA A 213 15.40 -11.20 2.85
C ALA A 213 15.56 -12.11 1.61
N TRP A 214 14.79 -11.85 0.55
CA TRP A 214 14.92 -12.55 -0.72
C TRP A 214 16.26 -12.27 -1.40
N LEU A 215 16.72 -11.02 -1.47
CA LEU A 215 18.02 -10.65 -2.04
C LEU A 215 19.18 -11.28 -1.27
N LEU A 216 19.10 -11.30 0.07
CA LEU A 216 20.10 -11.95 0.92
C LEU A 216 20.19 -13.46 0.67
N SER A 217 19.13 -14.09 0.13
CA SER A 217 19.15 -15.52 -0.21
C SER A 217 20.16 -15.90 -1.31
N PHE A 218 20.57 -14.93 -2.14
CA PHE A 218 21.58 -15.10 -3.20
C PHE A 218 23.02 -14.94 -2.70
N THR A 219 23.23 -14.56 -1.44
CA THR A 219 24.57 -14.41 -0.84
C THR A 219 25.11 -15.76 -0.35
N ARG A 220 26.42 -15.84 -0.09
CA ARG A 220 27.04 -17.01 0.59
C ARG A 220 26.81 -17.03 2.11
N TRP A 221 26.06 -16.08 2.66
CA TRP A 221 25.82 -15.99 4.10
C TRP A 221 24.96 -17.16 4.59
N ASP A 222 25.26 -17.65 5.79
CA ASP A 222 24.41 -18.61 6.47
C ASP A 222 23.08 -17.96 6.92
N GLU A 223 22.12 -18.80 7.28
CA GLU A 223 20.77 -18.33 7.65
C GLU A 223 20.79 -17.47 8.92
N ALA A 224 21.73 -17.72 9.85
CA ALA A 224 21.88 -16.93 11.06
C ALA A 224 22.30 -15.49 10.74
N ARG A 225 23.29 -15.30 9.85
CA ARG A 225 23.74 -13.97 9.42
C ARG A 225 22.68 -13.24 8.61
N ARG A 226 21.97 -13.93 7.72
CA ARG A 226 20.83 -13.34 6.98
C ARG A 226 19.72 -12.87 7.92
N THR A 227 19.38 -13.71 8.91
CA THR A 227 18.35 -13.36 9.91
C THR A 227 18.76 -12.14 10.73
N ARG A 228 20.01 -12.06 11.20
CA ARG A 228 20.52 -10.87 11.90
C ARG A 228 20.41 -9.61 11.04
N ALA A 229 20.81 -9.67 9.77
CA ALA A 229 20.69 -8.53 8.86
C ALA A 229 19.25 -8.06 8.68
N VAL A 230 18.31 -9.00 8.52
CA VAL A 230 16.87 -8.69 8.44
C VAL A 230 16.37 -8.07 9.74
N VAL A 231 16.75 -8.59 10.91
CA VAL A 231 16.34 -8.03 12.21
C VAL A 231 16.84 -6.58 12.37
N VAL A 232 18.09 -6.30 12.01
CA VAL A 232 18.65 -4.93 12.01
C VAL A 232 17.85 -4.03 11.06
N ALA A 233 17.54 -4.50 9.85
CA ALA A 233 16.73 -3.74 8.90
C ALA A 233 15.31 -3.48 9.42
N VAL A 234 14.68 -4.45 10.07
CA VAL A 234 13.36 -4.29 10.72
C VAL A 234 13.42 -3.23 11.82
N ALA A 235 14.45 -3.28 12.68
CA ALA A 235 14.63 -2.28 13.74
C ALA A 235 14.83 -0.87 13.16
N GLY A 236 15.67 -0.73 12.14
CA GLY A 236 15.89 0.54 11.45
C GLY A 236 14.62 1.08 10.78
N TYR A 237 13.86 0.21 10.10
CA TYR A 237 12.59 0.58 9.48
C TYR A 237 11.54 1.02 10.51
N GLY A 238 11.47 0.30 11.64
CA GLY A 238 10.60 0.65 12.77
C GLY A 238 10.98 2.00 13.39
N ALA A 239 12.28 2.24 13.62
CA ALA A 239 12.78 3.52 14.12
C ALA A 239 12.46 4.67 13.16
N ALA A 240 12.64 4.48 11.85
CA ALA A 240 12.27 5.47 10.84
C ALA A 240 10.76 5.76 10.84
N THR A 241 9.93 4.72 10.98
CA THR A 241 8.47 4.87 11.07
C THR A 241 8.05 5.65 12.33
N ILE A 242 8.70 5.38 13.48
CA ILE A 242 8.46 6.11 14.74
C ILE A 242 8.92 7.57 14.61
N ALA A 243 10.08 7.83 14.00
CA ALA A 243 10.56 9.18 13.74
C ALA A 243 9.60 9.94 12.82
N ALA A 244 9.07 9.28 11.77
CA ALA A 244 8.05 9.85 10.90
C ALA A 244 6.75 10.16 11.66
N LEU A 245 6.36 9.33 12.63
CA LEU A 245 5.21 9.58 13.49
C LEU A 245 5.46 10.79 14.40
N ALA A 246 6.60 10.85 15.08
CA ALA A 246 6.97 11.99 15.92
C ALA A 246 6.97 13.30 15.11
N TYR A 247 7.55 13.29 13.91
CA TYR A 247 7.52 14.44 12.99
C TYR A 247 6.11 14.81 12.56
N SER A 248 5.24 13.82 12.34
CA SER A 248 3.85 14.06 11.92
C SER A 248 2.94 14.61 13.03
N LEU A 249 3.37 14.50 14.30
CA LEU A 249 2.61 14.91 15.48
C LEU A 249 3.17 16.16 16.17
N ALA A 250 4.36 16.63 15.75
CA ALA A 250 4.99 17.86 16.23
C ALA A 250 4.42 19.07 15.48
#